data_AF-A0A1F8FZG1-F1
#
_entry.id   AF-A0A1F8FZG1-F1
#
_cell.length_a   1.000
_cell.length_b   1.000
_cell.length_c   1.000
_cell.angle_alpha   90.00
_cell.angle_beta   90.00
_cell.angle_gamma   90.00
#
_symmetry.space_group_name_H-M   'P 1'
#
loop_
_entity.id
_entity.type
_entity.pdbx_description
1 polymer ?
#
loop_
_entity_poly.entity_id
_entity_poly.type
_entity_poly.pdbx_seq_one_letter_code
_entity_poly.pdbx_strand_id
1 'polypeptide(L)'
;MDIGELKSMLKKSATVVILDNGEPSFVVVNYDTYKELVGGVAQEVKITNGSEPSARLRQGSGEVKEVELLERINKDILALKAQIEEEEKTLGTVE
;
A
#
# COMPACT_ATOMS: atom_id res chain seq x y z
N MET A 1 18.84 -2.88 3.31
CA MET A 1 18.32 -4.25 3.27
C MET A 1 19.50 -5.19 3.36
N ASP A 2 19.49 -6.17 4.24
CA ASP A 2 20.64 -7.08 4.42
C ASP A 2 20.69 -8.14 3.30
N ILE A 3 21.89 -8.51 2.85
CA ILE A 3 22.06 -9.48 1.75
C ILE A 3 21.59 -10.89 2.13
N GLY A 4 21.64 -11.24 3.43
CA GLY A 4 21.12 -12.51 3.95
C GLY A 4 19.60 -12.58 3.89
N GLU A 5 18.94 -11.45 4.17
CA GLU A 5 17.49 -11.29 4.05
C GLU A 5 17.04 -11.38 2.59
N LEU A 6 17.75 -10.71 1.68
CA LEU A 6 17.51 -10.78 0.24
C LEU A 6 17.67 -12.20 -0.31
N LYS A 7 18.70 -12.94 0.13
CA LYS A 7 18.89 -14.36 -0.22
C LYS A 7 17.80 -15.27 0.34
N SER A 8 17.25 -14.95 1.51
CA SER A 8 16.15 -15.71 2.09
C SER A 8 14.85 -15.53 1.30
N MET A 9 14.61 -14.31 0.79
CA MET A 9 13.46 -13.99 -0.06
C MET A 9 13.53 -14.68 -1.42
N LEU A 10 14.71 -14.68 -2.07
CA LEU A 10 14.95 -15.40 -3.33
C LEU A 10 14.64 -16.91 -3.24
N LYS A 11 14.77 -17.50 -2.05
CA LYS A 11 14.50 -18.93 -1.83
C LYS A 11 13.01 -19.26 -1.68
N LYS A 12 12.16 -18.26 -1.37
CA LYS A 12 10.75 -18.47 -0.99
C LYS A 12 9.74 -18.00 -2.04
N SER A 13 10.13 -17.26 -3.07
CA SER A 13 9.16 -16.70 -4.03
C SER A 13 9.77 -16.34 -5.37
N ALA A 14 8.88 -16.17 -6.37
CA ALA A 14 9.11 -15.72 -7.74
C ALA A 14 9.63 -14.26 -7.83
N THR A 15 10.66 -13.96 -7.04
CA THR A 15 11.27 -12.64 -6.92
C THR A 15 12.34 -12.50 -7.99
N VAL A 16 12.24 -11.44 -8.79
CA VAL A 16 13.23 -11.11 -9.82
C VAL A 16 14.16 -10.04 -9.28
N VAL A 17 15.46 -10.32 -9.26
CA VAL A 17 16.50 -9.36 -8.88
C VAL A 17 17.21 -8.90 -10.15
N ILE A 18 17.17 -7.60 -10.41
CA ILE A 18 17.83 -6.98 -11.55
C ILE A 18 19.18 -6.44 -11.06
N LEU A 19 20.26 -6.91 -11.70
CA LEU A 19 21.62 -6.48 -11.43
C LEU A 19 22.04 -5.44 -12.48
N ASP A 20 22.74 -4.39 -12.05
CA ASP A 20 23.48 -3.48 -12.92
C ASP A 20 24.96 -3.59 -12.59
N ASN A 21 25.79 -3.88 -13.59
CA ASN A 21 27.24 -4.12 -13.42
C ASN A 21 27.62 -5.17 -12.35
N GLY A 22 26.74 -6.15 -12.11
CA GLY A 22 26.95 -7.20 -11.09
C GLY A 22 26.48 -6.84 -9.69
N GLU A 23 25.98 -5.62 -9.47
CA GLU A 23 25.39 -5.18 -8.21
C GLU A 23 23.85 -5.13 -8.28
N PRO A 24 23.11 -5.54 -7.23
CA PRO A 24 21.66 -5.47 -7.23
C PRO A 24 21.16 -4.03 -7.29
N SER A 25 20.36 -3.72 -8.31
CA SER A 25 19.77 -2.39 -8.50
C SER A 25 18.29 -2.37 -8.10
N PHE A 26 17.51 -3.36 -8.56
CA PHE A 26 16.09 -3.45 -8.28
C PHE A 26 15.66 -4.87 -7.88
N VAL A 27 14.62 -4.94 -7.04
CA VAL A 27 14.01 -6.19 -6.60
C VAL A 27 12.51 -6.08 -6.84
N VAL A 28 11.98 -6.97 -7.69
CA VAL A 28 10.55 -7.04 -7.99
C VAL A 28 9.95 -8.17 -7.16
N VAL A 29 9.02 -7.81 -6.27
CA VAL A 29 8.31 -8.73 -5.40
C VAL A 29 6.81 -8.64 -5.63
N ASN A 30 6.10 -9.72 -5.32
CA ASN A 30 4.65 -9.71 -5.32
C ASN A 30 4.11 -8.80 -4.19
N TYR A 31 2.90 -8.29 -4.38
CA TYR A 31 2.27 -7.37 -3.45
C TYR A 31 2.11 -7.96 -2.04
N ASP A 32 1.76 -9.24 -1.92
CA ASP A 32 1.64 -9.91 -0.62
C ASP A 32 2.96 -9.92 0.14
N THR A 33 4.07 -10.21 -0.57
CA THR A 33 5.43 -10.16 -0.01
C THR A 33 5.82 -8.75 0.41
N TYR A 34 5.49 -7.74 -0.39
CA TYR A 34 5.72 -6.33 -0.02
C TYR A 34 4.93 -5.94 1.24
N LYS A 35 3.66 -6.34 1.33
CA LYS A 35 2.79 -6.05 2.48
C LYS A 35 3.34 -6.68 3.76
N GLU A 36 3.84 -7.92 3.70
CA GLU A 36 4.48 -8.57 4.85
C GLU A 36 5.78 -7.88 5.26
N LEU A 37 6.63 -7.48 4.30
CA LEU A 37 7.86 -6.76 4.57
C LEU A 37 7.61 -5.42 5.27
N VAL A 38 6.67 -4.63 4.75
CA VAL A 38 6.32 -3.33 5.35
C VAL A 38 5.57 -3.53 6.68
N GLY A 39 4.74 -4.57 6.78
CA GLY A 39 4.03 -4.96 7.99
C GLY A 39 4.95 -5.45 9.11
N GLY A 40 6.12 -6.01 8.80
CA GLY A 40 7.13 -6.44 9.77
C GLY A 40 7.97 -5.30 10.37
N VAL A 41 8.00 -4.11 9.74
CA VAL A 41 8.63 -2.90 10.29
C VAL A 41 7.62 -2.04 11.08
N ALA A 42 6.34 -2.43 11.08
CA ALA A 42 5.35 -1.88 12.00
C ALA A 42 5.63 -2.44 13.40
N GLN A 43 6.56 -1.78 14.09
CA GLN A 43 6.77 -1.93 15.53
C GLN A 43 5.40 -1.94 16.20
N GLU A 44 5.06 -3.05 16.87
CA GLU A 44 3.76 -3.26 17.50
C GLU A 44 3.33 -2.02 18.29
N VAL A 45 2.33 -1.29 17.79
CA VAL A 45 1.69 -0.22 18.55
C VAL A 45 0.85 -0.89 19.63
N LYS A 46 1.46 -1.18 20.78
CA LYS A 46 0.73 -1.46 22.01
C LYS A 46 -0.01 -0.18 22.40
N ILE A 47 -1.28 -0.09 21.99
CA ILE A 47 -2.22 0.93 22.47
C ILE A 47 -2.51 0.63 23.95
N THR A 48 -1.64 1.09 24.84
CA THR A 48 -1.95 1.15 26.27
C THR A 48 -2.43 2.56 26.56
N ASN A 49 -3.74 2.73 26.74
CA ASN A 49 -4.38 4.00 27.11
C ASN A 49 -4.04 4.40 28.57
N GLY A 50 -2.79 4.77 28.83
CA GLY A 50 -2.34 5.19 30.16
C GLY A 50 -1.34 6.34 30.10
N SER A 51 -1.86 7.56 30.22
CA SER A 51 -1.28 8.80 30.77
C SER A 51 0.24 9.06 30.70
N GLU A 52 0.61 10.02 29.82
CA GLU A 52 1.68 11.05 29.92
C GLU A 52 3.19 10.65 29.83
N PRO A 53 4.12 11.60 29.61
CA PRO A 53 4.20 12.52 28.46
C PRO A 53 5.65 12.59 27.88
N SER A 54 5.86 12.26 26.61
CA SER A 54 7.04 12.62 25.77
C SER A 54 6.90 11.86 24.44
N ALA A 55 7.01 12.42 23.25
CA ALA A 55 7.52 13.69 22.80
C ALA A 55 6.64 14.15 21.62
N ARG A 56 6.32 15.44 21.59
CA ARG A 56 5.90 16.07 20.33
C ARG A 56 7.09 16.02 19.37
N LEU A 57 6.76 16.00 18.07
CA LEU A 57 7.61 16.10 16.87
C LEU A 57 7.96 14.70 16.32
N ARG A 58 7.37 14.19 15.23
CA ARG A 58 6.89 14.85 14.00
C ARG A 58 5.83 13.97 13.31
N GLN A 59 4.57 14.35 13.40
CA GLN A 59 3.45 13.71 12.70
C GLN A 59 2.52 14.83 12.23
N GLY A 60 1.95 14.73 11.02
CA GLY A 60 0.87 15.64 10.63
C GLY A 60 0.80 16.11 9.18
N SER A 61 1.46 15.47 8.20
CA SER A 61 1.34 15.93 6.80
C SER A 61 1.20 14.83 5.75
N GLY A 62 1.65 13.60 6.04
CA GLY A 62 1.51 12.45 5.13
C GLY A 62 0.16 11.76 5.27
N GLU A 63 -0.23 11.42 6.51
CA GLU A 63 -1.48 10.69 6.79
C GLU A 63 -2.73 11.49 6.40
N VAL A 64 -2.74 12.82 6.61
CA VAL A 64 -3.90 13.66 6.22
C VAL A 64 -4.09 13.67 4.69
N LYS A 65 -2.99 13.73 3.93
CA LYS A 65 -3.03 13.70 2.46
C LYS A 65 -3.43 12.34 1.91
N GLU A 66 -3.03 11.26 2.59
CA GLU A 66 -3.44 9.91 2.23
C GLU A 66 -4.94 9.70 2.48
N VAL A 67 -5.46 10.19 3.61
CA VAL A 67 -6.90 10.14 3.91
C VAL A 67 -7.70 10.95 2.89
N GLU A 68 -7.28 12.18 2.57
CA GLU A 68 -7.93 13.00 1.54
C GLU A 68 -7.91 12.33 0.15
N LEU A 69 -6.81 11.67 -0.20
CA LEU A 69 -6.69 10.93 -1.46
C LEU A 69 -7.65 9.72 -1.47
N LEU A 70 -7.74 8.98 -0.37
CA LEU A 70 -8.66 7.84 -0.23
C LEU A 70 -10.13 8.27 -0.31
N GLU A 71 -10.49 9.39 0.32
CA GLU A 71 -11.84 9.96 0.23
C GLU A 71 -12.18 10.37 -1.20
N ARG A 72 -11.24 11.00 -1.91
CA ARG A 72 -11.42 11.37 -3.31
C ARG A 72 -11.62 10.13 -4.19
N ILE A 73 -10.79 9.11 -4.03
CA ILE A 73 -10.91 7.86 -4.78
C ILE A 73 -12.27 7.20 -4.54
N ASN A 74 -12.73 7.15 -3.29
CA ASN A 74 -14.04 6.57 -2.97
C ASN A 74 -15.19 7.35 -3.62
N LYS A 75 -15.10 8.69 -3.64
CA LYS A 75 -16.09 9.52 -4.31
C LYS A 75 -16.11 9.30 -5.82
N ASP A 76 -14.93 9.22 -6.45
CA ASP A 76 -14.79 9.00 -7.89
C ASP A 76 -15.33 7.60 -8.28
N ILE A 77 -15.07 6.57 -7.46
CA ILE A 77 -15.64 5.23 -7.64
C ILE A 77 -17.18 5.25 -7.60
N LEU A 78 -17.78 5.98 -6.65
CA LEU A 78 -19.24 6.07 -6.54
C LEU A 78 -19.85 6.80 -7.75
N ALA A 79 -19.22 7.86 -8.22
CA ALA A 79 -19.67 8.58 -9.41
C ALA A 79 -19.63 7.71 -10.66
N LEU A 80 -18.53 6.97 -10.86
CA LEU A 80 -18.40 6.05 -11.99
C LEU A 80 -19.43 4.92 -11.93
N LYS A 81 -19.70 4.37 -10.75
CA LYS A 81 -20.76 3.35 -10.58
C LYS A 81 -22.14 3.88 -10.97
N ALA A 82 -22.48 5.10 -10.56
CA ALA A 82 -23.75 5.72 -10.91
C ALA A 82 -23.86 5.99 -12.42
N GLN A 83 -22.78 6.45 -13.05
CA GLN A 83 -22.73 6.66 -14.50
C GLN A 83 -22.91 5.34 -15.26
N ILE A 84 -22.22 4.27 -14.85
CA ILE A 84 -22.37 2.93 -15.44
C ILE A 84 -23.82 2.44 -15.29
N GLU A 85 -24.43 2.58 -14.11
CA GLU A 85 -25.83 2.17 -13.89
C GLU A 85 -26.81 2.95 -14.80
N GLU A 86 -26.55 4.24 -15.02
CA GLU A 86 -27.35 5.06 -15.95
C GLU A 86 -27.15 4.63 -17.41
N GLU A 87 -25.91 4.36 -17.83
CA GLU A 87 -25.59 3.84 -19.16
C GLU A 87 -26.21 2.46 -19.40
N GLU A 88 -26.16 1.55 -18.42
CA GLU A 88 -26.78 0.22 -18.50
C GLU A 88 -28.30 0.31 -18.54
N LYS A 89 -28.91 1.21 -17.75
CA LYS A 89 -30.35 1.43 -17.77
C LYS A 89 -30.82 2.03 -19.10
N THR A 90 -30.05 2.97 -19.66
CA THR A 90 -30.38 3.59 -20.95
C THR A 90 -30.18 2.63 -22.11
N LEU A 91 -29.13 1.80 -22.10
CA LEU A 91 -28.96 0.72 -23.09
C LEU A 91 -30.02 -0.37 -22.95
N GLY A 92 -30.40 -0.74 -21.71
CA GLY A 92 -31.43 -1.75 -21.45
C GLY A 92 -32.87 -1.32 -21.74
N THR A 93 -33.09 -0.07 -22.16
CA THR A 93 -34.41 0.46 -22.57
C THR A 93 -34.56 0.54 -24.10
N VAL A 94 -33.56 0.11 -24.88
CA VAL A 94 -33.58 0.09 -26.36
C VAL A 94 -33.67 -1.34 -26.93
N GLU A 95 -34.27 -2.27 -26.19
CA GLU A 95 -34.79 -3.56 -26.72
C GLU A 95 -36.32 -3.61 -26.68
#